data_AF-A0A533T6H8-F1
#
_entry.id   AF-A0A533T6H8-F1
#
_cell.length_a   1.000
_cell.length_b   1.000
_cell.length_c   1.000
_cell.angle_alpha   90.00
_cell.angle_beta   90.00
_cell.angle_gamma   90.00
#
_symmetry.space_group_name_H-M   'P 1'
#
loop_
_entity.id
_entity.type
_entity.pdbx_description
1 polymer ?
#
loop_
_entity_poly.entity_id
_entity_poly.type
_entity_poly.pdbx_seq_one_letter_code
_entity_poly.pdbx_strand_id
1 'polypeptide(L)' 'MAKPALILASQSPRRQQILSLMKIPFETLSVETDELIDSSCSLEDNVTKIALAKAEATAALVKNQNRKTVILGADT' A
#
# COMPACT_ATOMS: atom_id res chain seq x y z
N MET A 1 -17.14 -17.81 -1.22
CA MET A 1 -16.17 -17.15 -0.31
C MET A 1 -16.14 -15.67 -0.68
N ALA A 2 -16.37 -14.76 0.27
CA ALA A 2 -16.24 -13.33 0.01
C ALA A 2 -14.77 -13.03 -0.36
N LYS A 3 -14.54 -12.47 -1.54
CA LYS A 3 -13.18 -12.05 -1.96
C LYS A 3 -12.72 -10.92 -1.04
N PRO A 4 -11.46 -10.93 -0.58
CA PRO A 4 -10.95 -9.81 0.19
C PRO A 4 -10.96 -8.53 -0.65
N ALA A 5 -11.25 -7.39 -0.02
CA ALA A 5 -11.13 -6.09 -0.67
C ALA A 5 -9.64 -5.80 -0.91
N LEU A 6 -9.25 -5.53 -2.15
CA LEU A 6 -7.87 -5.11 -2.46
C LEU A 6 -7.78 -3.59 -2.32
N ILE A 7 -6.81 -3.11 -1.56
CA ILE A 7 -6.55 -1.68 -1.37
C ILE A 7 -5.14 -1.37 -1.85
N LEU A 8 -5.00 -0.44 -2.79
CA LEU A 8 -3.72 0.08 -3.24
C LEU A 8 -3.29 1.24 -2.33
N ALA A 9 -2.25 0.99 -1.53
CA ALA A 9 -1.61 1.95 -0.63
C ALA A 9 -0.57 2.83 -1.35
N SER A 10 -1.00 3.53 -2.40
CA SER A 10 -0.12 4.36 -3.23
C SER A 10 -0.86 5.54 -3.86
N GLN A 11 -0.24 6.72 -3.81
CA GLN A 11 -0.71 7.95 -4.48
C GLN A 11 -0.39 7.98 -5.99
N SER A 12 0.45 7.07 -6.48
CA SER A 12 0.91 7.09 -7.88
C SER A 12 -0.20 6.74 -8.87
N PRO A 13 -0.59 7.66 -9.78
CA PRO A 13 -1.58 7.37 -10.82
C PRO A 13 -1.14 6.25 -11.76
N ARG A 14 0.18 6.12 -11.99
CA ARG A 14 0.75 5.06 -12.82
C ARG A 14 0.50 3.67 -12.21
N ARG A 15 0.62 3.52 -10.89
CA ARG A 15 0.37 2.24 -10.22
C ARG A 15 -1.12 1.87 -10.25
N GLN A 16 -2.00 2.85 -10.11
CA GLN A 16 -3.43 2.65 -10.29
C GLN A 16 -3.76 2.15 -11.70
N GLN A 17 -3.21 2.79 -12.73
CA GLN A 17 -3.40 2.37 -14.12
C GLN A 17 -2.95 0.92 -14.36
N ILE A 18 -1.76 0.54 -13.86
CA ILE A 18 -1.25 -0.84 -13.98
C ILE A 18 -2.19 -1.83 -13.31
N LEU A 19 -2.65 -1.55 -12.09
CA LEU A 19 -3.55 -2.44 -11.36
C LEU A 19 -4.93 -2.52 -12.04
N SER A 20 -5.42 -1.44 -12.65
CA SER A 20 -6.64 -1.43 -13.46
C SER A 20 -6.56 -2.33 -14.68
N LEU A 21 -5.38 -2.50 -15.30
CA LEU A 21 -5.20 -3.43 -16.43
C LEU A 21 -5.45 -4.88 -16.03
N MET A 22 -5.24 -5.24 -14.76
CA MET A 22 -5.48 -6.59 -14.24
C MET A 22 -6.99 -6.91 -14.12
N LYS A 23 -7.87 -5.91 -14.28
CA LYS A 23 -9.33 -6.04 -14.12
C LYS A 23 -9.76 -6.63 -12.77
N ILE A 24 -8.93 -6.43 -11.74
CA ILE A 24 -9.24 -6.81 -10.36
C ILE A 24 -9.98 -5.63 -9.72
N PRO A 25 -11.08 -5.84 -9.00
CA PRO A 25 -11.69 -4.77 -8.21
C PRO A 25 -10.76 -4.39 -7.06
N PHE A 26 -10.37 -3.12 -6.99
CA PHE A 26 -9.57 -2.57 -5.91
C PHE A 26 -10.03 -1.16 -5.55
N GLU A 27 -9.73 -0.77 -4.32
CA GLU A 27 -9.89 0.59 -3.80
C GLU A 27 -8.50 1.24 -3.71
N THR A 28 -8.44 2.56 -3.81
CA THR A 28 -7.20 3.31 -3.60
C THR A 28 -7.30 4.06 -2.30
N LEU A 29 -6.35 3.83 -1.39
CA LEU A 29 -6.26 4.57 -0.13
C LEU A 29 -4.78 4.77 0.16
N SER A 30 -4.33 6.01 0.28
CA SER A 30 -2.94 6.31 0.58
C SER A 30 -2.83 7.18 1.82
N VAL A 31 -1.85 6.90 2.65
CA VAL A 31 -1.51 7.75 3.80
C VAL A 31 -0.16 8.38 3.52
N GLU A 32 -0.03 9.66 3.83
CA GLU A 32 1.28 10.30 3.92
C GLU A 32 1.99 9.75 5.16
N THR A 33 3.15 9.13 4.93
CA THR A 33 4.02 8.61 5.98
C THR A 33 5.37 9.31 5.85
N ASP A 34 6.01 9.61 6.96
CA ASP A 34 7.37 10.18 6.93
C ASP A 34 8.33 9.17 6.28
N GLU A 35 8.80 9.49 5.07
CA GLU A 35 9.72 8.68 4.26
C GLU A 35 11.13 8.79 4.85
N LEU A 36 11.30 8.21 6.04
CA LEU A 36 12.57 8.24 6.77
C LEU A 36 13.53 7.21 6.16
N ILE A 37 14.53 7.71 5.45
CA ILE A 37 15.63 6.89 4.94
C ILE A 37 16.67 6.72 6.04
N ASP A 38 16.84 5.49 6.48
CA ASP A 38 17.90 5.10 7.39
C ASP A 38 19.20 4.90 6.60
N SER A 39 20.15 5.82 6.79
CA SER A 39 21.45 5.79 6.12
C SER A 39 22.32 4.58 6.52
N SER A 40 21.95 3.87 7.59
CA SER A 40 22.63 2.63 8.00
C SER A 40 22.11 1.38 7.28
N CYS A 41 20.96 1.48 6.62
CA CYS A 41 20.34 0.40 5.85
C CYS A 41 20.64 0.52 4.35
N SER A 42 20.52 -0.61 3.64
CA SER A 42 20.60 -0.60 2.18
C SER A 42 19.43 0.19 1.56
N LEU A 43 19.57 0.64 0.31
CA LEU A 43 18.48 1.30 -0.41
C LEU A 43 17.26 0.37 -0.54
N GLU A 44 17.46 -0.91 -0.83
CA GLU A 44 16.38 -1.90 -0.93
C GLU A 44 15.61 -2.03 0.40
N ASP A 45 16.32 -2.07 1.53
CA ASP A 45 15.70 -2.14 2.85
C ASP A 45 14.90 -0.86 3.16
N ASN A 46 15.44 0.30 2.82
CA ASN A 46 14.76 1.57 3.03
C ASN A 46 13.47 1.66 2.20
N VAL A 47 13.55 1.37 0.91
CA VAL A 47 12.36 1.37 0.01
C VAL A 47 11.33 0.34 0.49
N THR A 48 11.77 -0.84 0.93
CA THR A 48 10.87 -1.87 1.48
C THR A 48 10.20 -1.41 2.78
N LYS A 49 10.95 -0.77 3.69
CA LYS A 49 10.42 -0.20 4.94
C LYS A 49 9.41 0.91 4.66
N ILE A 50 9.70 1.80 3.71
CA ILE A 50 8.78 2.88 3.31
C ILE A 50 7.50 2.30 2.71
N ALA A 51 7.62 1.33 1.80
CA ALA A 51 6.48 0.63 1.22
C ALA A 51 5.61 -0.07 2.30
N LEU A 52 6.27 -0.71 3.27
CA LEU A 52 5.62 -1.36 4.40
C LEU A 52 4.92 -0.35 5.31
N ALA A 53 5.58 0.75 5.67
CA ALA A 53 5.01 1.80 6.52
C ALA A 53 3.74 2.40 5.89
N LYS A 54 3.74 2.65 4.58
CA LYS A 54 2.55 3.11 3.83
C LYS A 54 1.40 2.10 3.92
N ALA A 55 1.70 0.81 3.78
CA ALA A 55 0.72 -0.26 3.90
C ALA A 55 0.16 -0.39 5.32
N GLU A 56 1.02 -0.30 6.35
CA GLU A 56 0.62 -0.36 7.76
C GLU A 56 -0.23 0.84 8.17
N ALA A 57 0.14 2.05 7.74
CA ALA A 57 -0.66 3.25 7.98
C ALA A 57 -2.05 3.13 7.34
N THR A 58 -2.11 2.60 6.11
CA THR A 58 -3.38 2.27 5.45
C THR A 58 -4.16 1.23 6.26
N ALA A 59 -3.49 0.18 6.75
CA ALA A 59 -4.10 -0.88 7.54
C ALA A 59 -4.74 -0.35 8.84
N ALA A 60 -4.08 0.60 9.50
CA ALA A 60 -4.61 1.25 10.70
C ALA A 60 -5.94 1.98 10.42
N LEU A 61 -6.09 2.61 9.25
CA LEU A 61 -7.32 3.30 8.86
C LEU A 61 -8.47 2.33 8.53
N VAL A 62 -8.17 1.20 7.91
CA VAL A 62 -9.20 0.21 7.50
C VAL A 62 -9.45 -0.89 8.53
N LYS A 63 -8.70 -0.91 9.64
CA LYS A 63 -8.82 -1.91 10.71
C LYS A 63 -10.25 -2.05 11.25
N ASN A 64 -11.02 -0.97 11.24
CA ASN A 64 -12.40 -0.94 11.76
C ASN A 64 -13.45 -1.48 10.77
N GLN A 65 -13.08 -1.83 9.53
CA GLN A 65 -14.06 -2.17 8.48
C GLN A 65 -14.61 -3.60 8.54
N ASN A 66 -14.24 -4.40 9.54
CA ASN A 66 -14.73 -5.77 9.81
C ASN A 66 -14.87 -6.67 8.56
N ARG A 67 -13.99 -6.47 7.57
CA ARG A 67 -13.91 -7.22 6.31
C ARG A 67 -12.48 -7.67 6.08
N LYS A 68 -12.31 -8.80 5.38
CA LYS A 68 -10.97 -9.24 4.94
C LYS A 68 -10.49 -8.29 3.86
N THR A 69 -9.32 -7.70 4.08
CA THR A 69 -8.73 -6.71 3.19
C THR A 69 -7.29 -7.10 2.91
N VAL A 70 -6.85 -6.96 1.66
CA VAL A 70 -5.45 -7.09 1.24
C VAL A 70 -4.97 -5.69 0.87
N ILE A 71 -3.86 -5.28 1.45
CA ILE A 71 -3.28 -3.95 1.21
C ILE A 71 -1.99 -4.12 0.41
N LEU A 72 -1.87 -3.39 -0.69
CA LEU A 72 -0.73 -3.40 -1.58
C LEU A 72 0.03 -2.07 -1.42
N GLY A 73 1.12 -2.10 -0.64
CA GLY A 73 2.09 -1.01 -0.56
C GLY A 73 3.13 -1.11 -1.67
N ALA A 74 3.56 0.04 -2.19
CA ALA A 74 4.63 0.09 -3.19
C ALA A 74 5.38 1.42 -3.08
N ASP A 75 6.70 1.33 -3.10
CA ASP A 75 7.62 2.46 -3.13
C ASP A 75 8.68 2.21 -4.20
N THR A 76 9.27 3.28 -4.77
CA THR A 76 10.18 3.17 -5.93
C THR A 76 11.16 4.32 -5.93
#